data_AF-A0A227J744-F1
#
_entry.id   AF-A0A227J744-F1
#
_cell.length_a   1.000
_cell.length_b   1.000
_cell.length_c   1.000
_cell.angle_alpha   90.00
_cell.angle_beta   90.00
_cell.angle_gamma   90.00
#
_symmetry.space_group_name_H-M   'P 1'
#
loop_
_entity.id
_entity.type
_entity.pdbx_description
1 polymer ?
#
loop_
_entity_poly.entity_id
_entity_poly.type
_entity_poly.pdbx_seq_one_letter_code
_entity_poly.pdbx_strand_id
1 'polypeptide(L)' 'LAAFVEANGDAMEVAQPQQAQQERRNLADYAIQYKLLASQGSDFHYPSPWMELGRNLWLPAGVEPVWKDWGIDPSLDVSK' A
#
# COMPACT_ATOMS: atom_id res chain seq x y z
N LEU A 1 14.75 6.95 2.59
CA LEU A 1 14.51 5.86 1.64
C LEU A 1 15.80 5.29 1.07
N ALA A 2 16.77 6.11 0.61
CA ALA A 2 18.08 5.62 0.15
C ALA A 2 18.74 4.59 1.09
N ALA A 3 18.93 4.93 2.37
CA ALA A 3 19.51 4.00 3.36
C ALA A 3 18.69 2.70 3.56
N PHE A 4 17.37 2.75 3.38
CA PHE A 4 16.51 1.56 3.48
C PHE A 4 16.69 0.66 2.25
N VAL A 5 16.75 1.25 1.06
CA VAL A 5 17.06 0.53 -0.19
C VAL A 5 18.48 -0.07 -0.14
N GLU A 6 19.47 0.68 0.37
CA GLU A 6 20.84 0.19 0.57
C GLU A 6 20.90 -0.99 1.55
N ALA A 7 19.96 -1.04 2.51
CA ALA A 7 19.78 -2.17 3.42
C ALA A 7 18.92 -3.30 2.82
N ASN A 8 18.64 -3.29 1.52
CA ASN A 8 17.78 -4.23 0.79
C ASN A 8 16.31 -4.22 1.24
N GLY A 9 15.76 -3.05 1.54
CA GLY A 9 14.33 -2.89 1.75
C GLY A 9 13.53 -3.02 0.46
N ASP A 10 12.46 -3.82 0.47
CA ASP A 10 11.70 -4.18 -0.74
C ASP A 10 10.51 -3.25 -1.04
N ALA A 11 9.88 -2.71 0.00
CA ALA A 11 8.58 -2.04 -0.12
C ALA A 11 8.40 -0.92 0.90
N MET A 12 7.50 0.01 0.60
CA MET A 12 7.03 1.02 1.55
C MET A 12 5.51 1.16 1.51
N GLU A 13 4.92 1.60 2.62
CA GLU A 13 3.50 1.92 2.66
C GLU A 13 3.21 3.24 1.93
N VAL A 14 2.24 3.21 1.02
CA VAL A 14 1.85 4.34 0.17
C VAL A 14 0.45 4.85 0.52
N ALA A 15 -0.46 3.95 0.92
CA ALA A 15 -1.86 4.31 1.16
C ALA A 15 -2.36 3.86 2.53
N GLN A 16 -3.02 4.81 3.22
CA GLN A 16 -3.72 4.62 4.49
C GLN A 16 -5.11 5.30 4.41
N PRO A 17 -6.08 4.94 5.29
CA PRO A 17 -7.48 5.37 5.16
C PRO A 17 -7.70 6.88 5.30
N GLN A 18 -6.96 7.53 6.21
CA GLN A 18 -7.12 8.96 6.54
C GLN A 18 -5.96 9.79 6.00
N GLN A 19 -5.62 9.55 4.72
CA GLN A 19 -4.52 10.24 4.05
C GLN A 19 -5.02 11.39 3.19
N ALA A 20 -4.31 12.52 3.19
CA ALA A 20 -4.53 13.54 2.18
C ALA A 20 -4.12 13.02 0.80
N GLN A 21 -4.86 13.39 -0.25
CA GLN A 21 -4.56 12.92 -1.62
C GLN A 21 -3.14 13.31 -2.08
N GLN A 22 -2.66 14.50 -1.71
CA GLN A 22 -1.32 14.96 -2.09
C GLN A 22 -0.23 14.15 -1.38
N GLU A 23 -0.43 13.83 -0.10
CA GLU A 23 0.50 12.99 0.66
C GLU A 23 0.61 11.60 0.03
N ARG A 24 -0.52 10.99 -0.36
CA ARG A 24 -0.53 9.71 -1.07
C ARG A 24 0.26 9.75 -2.38
N ARG A 25 0.10 10.83 -3.16
CA ARG A 25 0.86 11.04 -4.41
C ARG A 25 2.36 11.15 -4.13
N ASN A 26 2.75 11.93 -3.12
CA ASN A 26 4.15 12.09 -2.74
C ASN A 26 4.79 10.75 -2.35
N LEU A 27 4.08 9.90 -1.59
CA LEU A 27 4.58 8.56 -1.23
C LEU A 27 4.67 7.63 -2.44
N ALA A 28 3.74 7.73 -3.39
CA ALA A 28 3.81 6.99 -4.65
C ALA A 28 5.02 7.43 -5.50
N ASP A 29 5.26 8.73 -5.62
CA ASP A 29 6.42 9.28 -6.33
C ASP A 29 7.73 8.79 -5.71
N TYR A 30 7.79 8.70 -4.38
CA TYR A 30 8.92 8.11 -3.68
C TYR A 30 9.07 6.61 -3.95
N ALA A 31 7.99 5.83 -3.90
CA ALA A 31 8.05 4.41 -4.22
C ALA A 31 8.60 4.18 -5.64
N ILE A 32 8.14 4.98 -6.62
CA ILE A 32 8.62 4.95 -8.00
C ILE A 32 10.10 5.35 -8.08
N GLN A 33 10.48 6.48 -7.48
CA GLN A 33 11.85 7.01 -7.53
C GLN A 33 12.86 6.02 -6.95
N TYR A 34 12.52 5.37 -5.84
CA TYR A 34 13.39 4.43 -5.13
C TYR A 34 13.21 2.97 -5.55
N LYS A 35 12.34 2.69 -6.54
CA LYS A 35 12.01 1.34 -7.03
C LYS A 35 11.53 0.40 -5.90
N LEU A 36 10.80 0.94 -4.94
CA LEU A 36 10.18 0.18 -3.86
C LEU A 36 8.78 -0.27 -4.30
N LEU A 37 8.39 -1.48 -3.90
CA LEU A 37 7.01 -1.92 -4.01
C LEU A 37 6.12 -1.09 -3.07
N ALA A 38 4.84 -0.96 -3.40
CA ALA A 38 3.88 -0.19 -2.63
C ALA A 38 2.97 -1.12 -1.83
N SER A 39 2.88 -0.87 -0.52
CA SER A 39 1.89 -1.48 0.36
C SER A 39 0.78 -0.48 0.70
N GLN A 40 -0.33 -1.03 1.20
CA GLN A 40 -1.41 -0.26 1.80
C GLN A 40 -1.94 -1.01 3.03
N GLY A 41 -2.39 -0.27 4.03
CA GLY A 41 -2.88 -0.84 5.27
C GLY A 41 -3.90 0.07 5.94
N SER A 42 -4.91 -0.51 6.59
CA SER A 42 -5.87 0.28 7.36
C SER A 42 -5.36 0.66 8.75
N ASP A 43 -4.32 -0.04 9.22
CA ASP A 43 -3.82 0.04 10.60
C ASP A 43 -4.95 -0.08 11.65
N PHE A 44 -5.86 -1.03 11.41
CA PHE A 44 -7.07 -1.18 12.19
C PHE A 44 -6.79 -1.85 13.54
N HIS A 45 -7.27 -1.24 14.62
CA HIS A 45 -7.12 -1.76 15.99
C HIS A 45 -8.45 -2.14 16.65
N TYR A 46 -9.54 -1.43 16.34
CA TYR A 46 -10.89 -1.69 16.83
C TYR A 46 -11.93 -0.93 15.98
N PRO A 47 -13.20 -1.40 15.92
CA PRO A 47 -14.26 -0.71 15.19
C PRO A 47 -14.48 0.71 15.71
N SER A 48 -14.56 1.68 14.79
CA SER A 48 -14.91 3.06 15.13
C SER A 48 -15.67 3.71 13.98
N PRO A 49 -16.49 4.76 14.24
CA PRO A 49 -17.29 5.40 13.19
C PRO A 49 -16.49 5.96 12.01
N TRP A 50 -15.18 6.16 12.19
CA TRP A 50 -14.30 6.84 11.26
C TRP A 50 -13.20 5.94 10.68
N MET A 51 -12.99 4.77 11.26
CA MET A 51 -11.96 3.81 10.86
C MET A 51 -12.58 2.42 10.71
N GLU A 52 -12.78 2.03 9.46
CA GLU A 52 -13.29 0.71 9.08
C GLU A 52 -12.20 -0.08 8.35
N LEU A 53 -12.15 -1.38 8.58
CA LEU A 53 -11.19 -2.27 7.95
C LEU A 53 -11.31 -2.20 6.42
N GLY A 54 -10.20 -1.93 5.74
CA GLY A 54 -10.13 -1.90 4.27
C GLY A 54 -10.76 -0.67 3.60
N ARG A 55 -11.38 0.26 4.34
CA ARG A 55 -12.06 1.42 3.75
C ARG A 55 -11.06 2.47 3.26
N ASN A 56 -11.32 3.06 2.08
CA ASN A 56 -10.52 4.12 1.46
C ASN A 56 -9.04 3.77 1.18
N LEU A 57 -8.76 2.48 0.99
CA LEU A 57 -7.45 1.99 0.56
C LEU A 57 -7.44 1.81 -0.96
N TRP A 58 -6.56 2.55 -1.61
CA TRP A 58 -6.23 2.35 -3.02
C TRP A 58 -4.81 2.87 -3.28
N LEU A 59 -4.05 2.12 -4.08
CA LEU A 59 -2.74 2.52 -4.55
C LEU A 59 -2.85 3.42 -5.78
N PRO A 60 -2.09 4.54 -5.84
CA PRO A 60 -2.01 5.36 -7.06
C PRO A 60 -1.51 4.58 -8.27
N ALA A 61 -1.95 4.97 -9.46
CA ALA A 61 -1.47 4.37 -10.69
C ALA A 61 0.06 4.53 -10.83
N GLY A 62 0.71 3.52 -11.41
CA GLY A 62 2.15 3.53 -11.68
C GLY A 62 3.03 2.94 -10.57
N VAL A 63 2.49 2.70 -9.37
CA VAL A 63 3.21 1.93 -8.34
C VAL A 63 2.96 0.43 -8.55
N GLU A 64 3.93 -0.38 -8.13
CA GLU A 64 3.86 -1.84 -8.15
C GLU A 64 3.43 -2.35 -6.78
N PRO A 65 2.30 -3.05 -6.62
CA PRO A 65 1.87 -3.52 -5.31
C PRO A 65 2.79 -4.61 -4.75
N VAL A 66 3.02 -4.61 -3.44
CA VAL A 66 3.86 -5.61 -2.76
C VAL A 66 3.33 -7.05 -2.90
N TRP A 67 2.02 -7.19 -3.12
CA TRP A 67 1.36 -8.49 -3.27
C TRP A 67 1.34 -9.04 -4.71
N LYS A 68 1.99 -8.38 -5.68
CA LYS A 68 1.96 -8.82 -7.09
C LYS A 68 2.49 -10.24 -7.31
N ASP A 69 3.43 -10.68 -6.48
CA ASP A 69 4.11 -11.99 -6.58
C ASP A 69 3.61 -13.00 -5.55
N TRP A 70 2.54 -12.69 -4.80
CA TRP A 70 2.02 -13.57 -3.75
C TRP A 70 1.18 -14.74 -4.27
N GLY A 71 0.98 -14.84 -5.59
CA GLY A 71 0.14 -15.87 -6.20
C GLY A 71 -1.35 -15.69 -5.86
N ILE A 72 -1.77 -14.48 -5.50
CA ILE A 72 -3.18 -14.16 -5.28
C ILE A 72 -3.82 -13.95 -6.64
N ASP A 73 -4.66 -14.89 -7.05
CA ASP A 73 -5.57 -14.72 -8.17
C ASP A 73 -6.90 -14.16 -7.64
N PRO A 74 -7.23 -12.88 -7.86
CA PRO A 74 -8.48 -12.29 -7.39
C PRO A 74 -9.73 -12.88 -8.08
N SER A 75 -9.55 -13.69 -9.14
CA SER A 75 -10.65 -14.43 -9.78
C SER A 75 -10.93 -15.78 -9.11
N LEU A 76 -10.03 -16.26 -8.24
CA LEU A 76 -10.27 -17.44 -7.41
C LEU A 76 -11.07 -17.04 -6.18
N ASP A 77 -12.39 -17.04 -6.34
CA ASP A 77 -13.32 -16.94 -5.23
C ASP A 77 -13.15 -18.13 -4.27
N VAL A 78 -12.61 -17.86 -3.07
CA VAL A 78 -12.48 -18.83 -1.97
C VAL A 78 -13.75 -18.93 -1.13
N SER A 79 -14.84 -18.26 -1.49
CA SER A 79 -16.15 -18.46 -0.87
C SER A 79 -16.88 -19.68 -1.44
N LYS A 80 -16.36 -20.87 -1.09
CA LYS A 80 -17.14 -22.12 -1.03
C LYS A 80 -16.85 -22.86 0.26
#